data_AF-A0A327W036-F1
#
_entry.id   AF-A0A327W036-F1
#
_cell.length_a   1.000
_cell.length_b   1.000
_cell.length_c   1.000
_cell.angle_alpha   90.00
_cell.angle_beta   90.00
_cell.angle_gamma   90.00
#
_symmetry.space_group_name_H-M   'P 1'
#
loop_
_entity.id
_entity.type
_entity.pdbx_description
1 polymer ?
#
loop_
_entity_poly.entity_id
_entity_poly.type
_entity_poly.pdbx_seq_one_letter_code
_entity_poly.pdbx_strand_id
1 'polypeptide(L)'
;MQERTQPQETEVSFDPNCTVTVTPGEDIPNYPPEVGSQSIVDGQHAISQLTFNDLWNEPQYSITYGSITLFIQGVLPGGGRTWRIILNNTSGNSTIAIVSVQGNLATASNSARRDYVLRMVHRALEDSLFGKKVNEVYGPCK
;
A
#
# COMPACT_ATOMS: atom_id res chain seq x y z
N MET A 1 22.38 -31.07 -3.73
CA MET A 1 21.30 -30.64 -2.81
C MET A 1 21.63 -29.22 -2.39
N GLN A 2 20.92 -28.23 -2.94
CA GLN A 2 21.08 -26.83 -2.54
C GLN A 2 19.94 -26.51 -1.58
N GLU A 3 20.28 -26.40 -0.30
CA GLU A 3 19.38 -25.82 0.71
C GLU A 3 19.12 -24.37 0.32
N ARG A 4 17.89 -24.09 -0.10
CA ARG A 4 17.38 -22.73 -0.18
C ARG A 4 17.07 -22.29 1.23
N THR A 5 17.96 -21.52 1.84
CA THR A 5 17.65 -20.76 3.04
C THR A 5 16.51 -19.82 2.68
N GLN A 6 15.30 -20.14 3.15
CA GLN A 6 14.18 -19.21 3.13
C GLN A 6 14.61 -17.92 3.84
N PRO A 7 14.35 -16.73 3.29
CA PRO A 7 14.46 -15.51 4.08
C PRO A 7 13.47 -15.66 5.24
N GLN A 8 14.01 -15.78 6.43
CA GLN A 8 13.24 -15.81 7.66
C GLN A 8 12.57 -14.44 7.76
N GLU A 9 11.26 -14.36 7.44
CA GLU A 9 10.44 -13.24 7.83
C GLU A 9 10.64 -13.11 9.34
N THR A 10 11.31 -12.04 9.77
CA THR A 10 11.37 -11.68 11.18
C THR A 10 9.93 -11.50 11.63
N GLU A 11 9.35 -12.54 12.22
CA GLU A 11 8.09 -12.49 12.92
C GLU A 11 8.19 -11.31 13.88
N VAL A 12 7.35 -10.32 13.66
CA VAL A 12 7.18 -9.24 14.62
C VAL A 12 6.70 -9.94 15.87
N SER A 13 7.58 -10.06 16.86
CA SER A 13 7.24 -10.37 18.24
C SER A 13 5.91 -9.68 18.53
N PHE A 14 4.87 -10.47 18.80
CA PHE A 14 3.50 -9.99 19.03
C PHE A 14 3.52 -8.75 19.93
N ASP A 15 3.33 -7.56 19.33
CA ASP A 15 3.29 -6.30 20.06
C ASP A 15 1.83 -5.99 20.32
N PRO A 16 1.34 -6.17 21.56
CA PRO A 16 -0.07 -5.94 21.87
C PRO A 16 -0.48 -4.47 21.68
N ASN A 17 0.48 -3.54 21.58
CA ASN A 17 0.23 -2.12 21.31
C ASN A 17 0.38 -1.75 19.84
N CYS A 18 0.77 -2.68 18.97
CA CYS A 18 0.86 -2.49 17.54
C CYS A 18 0.39 -3.74 16.76
N THR A 19 -0.91 -3.79 16.50
CA THR A 19 -1.55 -4.82 15.67
C THR A 19 -2.18 -4.15 14.46
N VAL A 20 -1.65 -4.46 13.27
CA VAL A 20 -2.14 -3.91 12.00
C VAL A 20 -2.79 -5.03 11.20
N THR A 21 -4.01 -4.79 10.76
CA THR A 21 -4.82 -5.72 9.96
C THR A 21 -5.00 -5.15 8.56
N VAL A 22 -4.98 -6.04 7.57
CA VAL A 22 -5.32 -5.75 6.18
C VAL A 22 -6.56 -6.54 5.82
N THR A 23 -7.63 -5.87 5.37
CA THR A 23 -8.84 -6.54 4.90
C THR A 23 -9.14 -6.17 3.46
N PRO A 24 -9.44 -7.15 2.59
CA PRO A 24 -9.97 -6.87 1.27
C PRO A 24 -11.40 -6.38 1.37
N GLY A 25 -11.72 -5.36 0.58
CA GLY A 25 -13.04 -4.76 0.44
C GLY A 25 -13.65 -5.03 -0.94
N GLU A 26 -14.30 -4.01 -1.49
CA GLU A 26 -14.99 -4.10 -2.79
C GLU A 26 -14.03 -4.11 -3.99
N ASP A 27 -14.56 -4.43 -5.17
CA ASP A 27 -13.81 -4.32 -6.42
C ASP A 27 -13.36 -2.88 -6.68
N ILE A 28 -12.17 -2.73 -7.26
CA ILE A 28 -11.66 -1.43 -7.67
C ILE A 28 -12.57 -0.84 -8.76
N PRO A 29 -13.16 0.36 -8.55
CA PRO A 29 -13.93 1.01 -9.59
C PRO A 29 -13.03 1.40 -10.76
N ASN A 30 -13.52 1.24 -11.99
CA ASN A 30 -12.79 1.56 -13.22
C ASN A 30 -11.47 0.80 -13.37
N TYR A 31 -11.42 -0.45 -12.92
CA TYR A 31 -10.29 -1.34 -13.18
C TYR A 31 -10.20 -1.67 -14.68
N PRO A 32 -9.03 -1.52 -15.33
CA PRO A 32 -8.86 -1.85 -16.75
C PRO A 32 -9.03 -3.35 -17.00
N PRO A 33 -9.61 -3.76 -18.15
CA PRO A 33 -9.83 -5.18 -18.45
C PRO A 33 -8.53 -5.99 -18.46
N GLU A 34 -7.43 -5.35 -18.85
CA GLU A 34 -6.09 -5.94 -18.85
C GLU A 34 -5.08 -4.94 -18.27
N VAL A 35 -4.15 -5.46 -17.47
CA VAL A 35 -2.99 -4.72 -16.98
C VAL A 35 -1.74 -5.47 -17.44
N GLY A 36 -0.88 -4.79 -18.19
CA GLY A 36 0.36 -5.39 -18.67
C GLY A 36 1.27 -5.80 -17.52
N SER A 37 1.99 -6.91 -17.68
CA SER A 37 2.94 -7.41 -16.66
C SER A 37 3.99 -6.36 -16.27
N GLN A 38 4.44 -5.54 -17.22
CA GLN A 38 5.37 -4.44 -16.94
C GLN A 38 4.76 -3.40 -15.99
N SER A 39 3.48 -3.06 -16.13
CA SER A 39 2.81 -2.10 -15.24
C SER A 39 2.65 -2.63 -13.82
N ILE A 40 2.50 -3.95 -13.66
CA ILE A 40 2.51 -4.59 -12.35
C ILE A 40 3.89 -4.45 -11.70
N VAL A 41 4.96 -4.75 -12.44
CA VAL A 41 6.35 -4.59 -11.97
C VAL A 41 6.66 -3.13 -11.63
N ASP A 42 6.25 -2.19 -12.48
CA ASP A 42 6.39 -0.76 -12.23
C ASP A 42 5.63 -0.35 -10.95
N GLY A 43 4.43 -0.91 -10.72
CA GLY A 43 3.64 -0.72 -9.52
C GLY A 43 4.38 -1.18 -8.26
N GLN A 44 4.94 -2.38 -8.28
CA GLN A 44 5.76 -2.91 -7.17
C GLN A 44 6.98 -2.01 -6.90
N HIS A 45 7.62 -1.49 -7.94
CA HIS A 45 8.74 -0.54 -7.79
C HIS A 45 8.31 0.78 -7.16
N ALA A 46 7.16 1.36 -7.52
CA ALA A 46 6.67 2.57 -6.86
C ALA A 46 6.26 2.30 -5.40
N ILE A 47 5.65 1.15 -5.11
CA ILE A 47 5.32 0.73 -3.73
C ILE A 47 6.61 0.66 -2.89
N SER A 48 7.67 0.03 -3.41
CA SER A 48 8.94 -0.11 -2.69
C SER A 48 9.65 1.21 -2.35
N GLN A 49 9.30 2.30 -3.04
CA GLN A 49 9.86 3.64 -2.79
C GLN A 49 9.15 4.38 -1.67
N LEU A 50 7.97 3.92 -1.22
CA LEU A 50 7.27 4.54 -0.12
C LEU A 50 8.08 4.42 1.17
N THR A 51 8.15 5.52 1.91
CA THR A 51 8.61 5.54 3.29
C THR A 51 7.42 5.74 4.23
N PHE A 52 7.64 5.47 5.53
CA PHE A 52 6.60 5.69 6.53
C PHE A 52 6.10 7.14 6.57
N ASN A 53 6.98 8.13 6.33
CA ASN A 53 6.58 9.54 6.34
C ASN A 53 5.71 9.88 5.12
N ASP A 54 5.99 9.25 3.98
CA ASP A 54 5.24 9.51 2.75
C ASP A 54 3.77 9.14 2.89
N LEU A 55 3.47 8.08 3.66
CA LEU A 55 2.13 7.58 3.96
C LEU A 55 1.17 8.67 4.48
N TRP A 56 1.70 9.75 5.05
CA TRP A 56 0.95 10.79 5.73
C TRP A 56 1.05 12.17 5.06
N ASN A 57 1.71 12.26 3.90
CA ASN A 57 1.78 13.51 3.14
C ASN A 57 0.38 14.00 2.72
N GLU A 58 0.29 15.26 2.31
CA GLU A 58 -0.95 15.83 1.79
C GLU A 58 -1.26 15.31 0.38
N PRO A 59 -2.55 15.31 -0.03
CA PRO A 59 -2.92 15.09 -1.42
C PRO A 59 -2.09 15.98 -2.36
N GLN A 60 -1.78 15.47 -3.56
CA GLN A 60 -0.73 15.93 -4.51
C GLN A 60 0.61 15.20 -4.38
N TYR A 61 0.92 14.59 -3.23
CA TYR A 61 2.06 13.69 -3.16
C TYR A 61 1.85 12.49 -4.10
N SER A 62 2.88 12.21 -4.91
CA SER A 62 2.87 11.09 -5.84
C SER A 62 4.28 10.57 -6.11
N ILE A 63 4.35 9.28 -6.43
CA ILE A 63 5.52 8.58 -6.92
C ILE A 63 5.16 8.08 -8.32
N THR A 64 5.89 8.55 -9.33
CA THR A 64 5.71 8.10 -10.71
C THR A 64 6.88 7.23 -11.10
N TYR A 65 6.58 6.03 -11.59
CA TYR A 65 7.60 5.08 -12.03
C TYR A 65 7.10 4.36 -13.29
N GLY A 66 7.85 4.45 -14.37
CA GLY A 66 7.51 3.83 -15.65
C GLY A 66 6.09 4.18 -16.11
N SER A 67 5.27 3.14 -16.27
CA SER A 67 3.91 3.23 -16.76
C SER A 67 2.85 3.54 -15.70
N ILE A 68 3.22 3.81 -14.44
CA ILE A 68 2.25 4.05 -13.37
C ILE A 68 2.55 5.29 -12.53
N THR A 69 1.53 5.75 -11.82
CA THR A 69 1.64 6.75 -10.75
C THR A 69 0.91 6.25 -9.51
N LEU A 70 1.62 6.17 -8.40
CA LEU A 70 1.10 5.95 -7.05
C LEU A 70 0.91 7.31 -6.38
N PHE A 71 -0.29 7.63 -5.90
CA PHE A 71 -0.58 8.94 -5.32
C PHE A 71 -1.63 8.89 -4.23
N ILE A 72 -1.67 9.96 -3.43
CA ILE A 72 -2.70 10.18 -2.42
C ILE A 72 -3.93 10.76 -3.09
N GLN A 73 -5.02 9.99 -3.12
CA GLN A 73 -6.30 10.42 -3.66
C GLN A 73 -7.02 11.37 -2.69
N GLY A 74 -6.93 11.11 -1.39
CA GLY A 74 -7.67 11.90 -0.40
C GLY A 74 -7.33 11.57 1.03
N VAL A 75 -7.84 12.41 1.93
CA VAL A 75 -7.71 12.29 3.38
C VAL A 75 -8.97 11.64 3.95
N LEU A 76 -8.80 10.65 4.82
CA LEU A 76 -9.88 9.99 5.55
C LEU A 76 -10.12 10.66 6.91
N PRO A 77 -11.33 10.52 7.51
CA PRO A 77 -11.56 10.94 8.89
C PRO A 77 -10.50 10.37 9.84
N GLY A 78 -10.09 11.18 10.82
CA GLY A 78 -9.02 10.80 11.75
C GLY A 78 -7.60 10.88 11.16
N GLY A 79 -7.43 11.53 10.00
CA GLY A 79 -6.12 11.79 9.39
C GLY A 79 -5.56 10.64 8.57
N GLY A 80 -6.40 9.67 8.17
CA GLY A 80 -5.98 8.59 7.29
C GLY A 80 -5.75 9.06 5.85
N ARG A 81 -5.32 8.15 4.98
CA ARG A 81 -5.09 8.42 3.55
C ARG A 81 -5.67 7.31 2.68
N THR A 82 -6.22 7.69 1.54
CA THR A 82 -6.50 6.76 0.44
C THR A 82 -5.41 6.89 -0.60
N TRP A 83 -4.67 5.81 -0.81
CA TRP A 83 -3.64 5.66 -1.84
C TRP A 83 -4.23 4.99 -3.07
N ARG A 84 -3.80 5.43 -4.24
CA ARG A 84 -4.23 4.88 -5.52
C ARG A 84 -3.05 4.71 -6.47
N ILE A 85 -3.03 3.59 -7.21
CA ILE A 85 -2.13 3.39 -8.36
C ILE A 85 -2.95 3.49 -9.64
N ILE A 86 -2.50 4.32 -10.58
CA ILE A 86 -3.07 4.44 -11.92
C ILE A 86 -2.06 4.11 -13.01
N LEU A 87 -2.56 3.65 -14.15
CA LEU A 87 -1.83 3.57 -15.41
C LEU A 87 -1.70 4.96 -16.03
N ASN A 88 -0.46 5.34 -16.35
CA ASN A 88 -0.15 6.56 -17.07
C ASN A 88 -0.64 6.47 -18.51
N ASN A 89 -1.00 7.61 -19.10
CA ASN A 89 -1.43 7.73 -20.50
C ASN A 89 -2.64 6.86 -20.89
N THR A 90 -3.40 6.36 -19.90
CA THR A 90 -4.62 5.59 -20.11
C THR A 90 -5.83 6.48 -19.86
N SER A 91 -6.70 6.64 -20.86
CA SER A 91 -7.96 7.35 -20.70
C SER A 91 -9.04 6.41 -20.13
N GLY A 92 -9.81 6.91 -19.16
CA GLY A 92 -10.90 6.14 -18.54
C GLY A 92 -10.41 5.19 -17.45
N ASN A 93 -10.55 3.87 -17.67
CA ASN A 93 -10.24 2.83 -16.69
C ASN A 93 -8.72 2.70 -16.50
N SER A 94 -8.16 3.41 -15.53
CA SER A 94 -6.72 3.44 -15.27
C SER A 94 -6.35 2.95 -13.87
N THR A 95 -7.30 2.77 -12.96
CA THR A 95 -6.99 2.45 -11.57
C THR A 95 -6.72 0.96 -11.39
N ILE A 96 -5.55 0.61 -10.86
CA ILE A 96 -5.12 -0.79 -10.71
C ILE A 96 -4.87 -1.22 -9.27
N ALA A 97 -4.74 -0.27 -8.33
CA ALA A 97 -4.71 -0.56 -6.89
C ALA A 97 -5.32 0.60 -6.10
N ILE A 98 -6.01 0.30 -5.01
CA ILE A 98 -6.51 1.28 -4.04
C ILE A 98 -6.33 0.72 -2.62
N VAL A 99 -5.77 1.53 -1.73
CA VAL A 99 -5.65 1.22 -0.31
C VAL A 99 -6.13 2.38 0.54
N SER A 100 -6.93 2.09 1.56
CA SER A 100 -7.31 3.05 2.60
C SER A 100 -6.55 2.75 3.89
N VAL A 101 -5.76 3.70 4.38
CA VAL A 101 -4.93 3.56 5.58
C VAL A 101 -5.51 4.45 6.69
N GLN A 102 -5.84 3.87 7.85
CA GLN A 102 -6.35 4.64 8.98
C GLN A 102 -5.27 5.54 9.61
N GLY A 103 -5.66 6.76 10.00
CA GLY A 103 -4.74 7.79 10.47
C GLY A 103 -4.12 7.53 11.83
N ASN A 104 -4.74 6.69 12.68
CA ASN A 104 -4.17 6.33 13.97
C ASN A 104 -2.84 5.55 13.83
N LEU A 105 -2.59 4.90 12.69
CA LEU A 105 -1.32 4.23 12.40
C LEU A 105 -0.15 5.22 12.22
N ALA A 106 -0.43 6.52 11.99
CA ALA A 106 0.58 7.57 11.97
C ALA A 106 1.27 7.76 13.34
N THR A 107 0.64 7.27 14.41
CA THR A 107 1.12 7.43 15.79
C THR A 107 2.16 6.40 16.23
N ALA A 108 2.61 5.52 15.33
CA ALA A 108 3.66 4.55 15.60
C ALA A 108 4.92 5.22 16.18
N SER A 109 5.20 4.90 17.46
CA SER A 109 6.12 5.61 18.34
C SER A 109 7.59 5.38 18.06
N ASN A 110 7.95 4.25 17.47
CA ASN A 110 9.34 3.85 17.24
C ASN A 110 9.56 3.31 15.82
N SER A 111 10.82 3.23 15.40
CA SER A 111 11.19 2.79 14.05
C SER A 111 10.63 1.41 13.71
N ALA A 112 10.74 0.43 14.60
CA ALA A 112 10.24 -0.93 14.35
C ALA A 112 8.73 -0.97 14.07
N ARG A 113 7.93 -0.19 14.81
CA ARG A 113 6.49 -0.05 14.58
C ARG A 113 6.19 0.66 13.28
N ARG A 114 6.95 1.70 12.95
CA ARG A 114 6.82 2.43 11.67
C ARG A 114 7.14 1.53 10.48
N ASP A 115 8.21 0.75 10.58
CA ASP A 115 8.59 -0.23 9.56
C ASP A 115 7.53 -1.33 9.41
N TYR A 116 6.94 -1.77 10.53
CA TYR A 116 5.85 -2.73 10.49
C TYR A 116 4.59 -2.15 9.80
N VAL A 117 4.16 -0.94 10.16
CA VAL A 117 3.04 -0.25 9.49
C VAL A 117 3.33 -0.10 8.00
N LEU A 118 4.53 0.37 7.63
CA LEU A 118 4.93 0.55 6.24
C LEU A 118 4.85 -0.78 5.48
N ARG A 119 5.39 -1.87 6.04
CA ARG A 119 5.33 -3.20 5.43
C ARG A 119 3.89 -3.68 5.25
N MET A 120 3.00 -3.43 6.21
CA MET A 120 1.59 -3.81 6.08
C MET A 120 0.86 -2.99 5.02
N VAL A 121 1.21 -1.71 4.85
CA VAL A 121 0.69 -0.89 3.74
C VAL A 121 1.25 -1.34 2.39
N HIS A 122 2.54 -1.68 2.29
CA HIS A 122 3.12 -2.26 1.07
C HIS A 122 2.40 -3.53 0.66
N ARG A 123 2.24 -4.46 1.61
CA ARG A 123 1.48 -5.69 1.39
C ARG A 123 0.06 -5.39 0.93
N ALA A 124 -0.64 -4.44 1.57
CA ALA A 124 -2.00 -4.08 1.16
C ALA A 124 -2.06 -3.51 -0.27
N LEU A 125 -1.08 -2.70 -0.68
CA LEU A 125 -0.99 -2.17 -2.04
C LEU A 125 -0.71 -3.29 -3.06
N GLU A 126 0.19 -4.21 -2.73
CA GLU A 126 0.49 -5.39 -3.55
C GLU A 126 -0.73 -6.31 -3.66
N ASP A 127 -1.36 -6.66 -2.53
CA ASP A 127 -2.59 -7.46 -2.49
C ASP A 127 -3.71 -6.82 -3.33
N SER A 128 -3.80 -5.47 -3.34
CA SER A 128 -4.77 -4.73 -4.15
C SER A 128 -4.44 -4.81 -5.65
N LEU A 129 -3.16 -4.66 -5.98
CA LEU A 129 -2.64 -4.72 -7.35
C LEU A 129 -2.91 -6.07 -8.02
N PHE A 130 -2.83 -7.17 -7.27
CA PHE A 130 -3.10 -8.53 -7.78
C PHE A 130 -4.56 -8.95 -7.61
N GLY A 131 -5.19 -8.59 -6.48
CA GLY A 131 -6.53 -9.02 -6.10
C GLY A 131 -7.65 -8.20 -6.73
N LYS A 132 -7.34 -7.03 -7.31
CA LYS A 132 -8.31 -6.08 -7.90
C LYS A 132 -9.35 -5.57 -6.92
N LYS A 133 -9.05 -5.65 -5.62
CA LYS A 133 -9.88 -5.18 -4.52
C LYS A 133 -9.31 -3.92 -3.90
N VAL A 134 -10.17 -3.05 -3.41
CA VAL A 134 -9.79 -2.00 -2.47
C VAL A 134 -9.41 -2.67 -1.16
N ASN A 135 -8.22 -2.40 -0.62
CA ASN A 135 -7.83 -2.94 0.68
C ASN A 135 -7.87 -1.87 1.76
N GLU A 136 -8.21 -2.26 2.98
CA GLU A 136 -8.20 -1.39 4.14
C GLU A 136 -7.10 -1.82 5.11
N VAL A 137 -6.36 -0.85 5.64
CA VAL A 137 -5.30 -1.05 6.63
C VAL A 137 -5.65 -0.30 7.90
N TYR A 138 -5.84 -1.05 8.98
CA TYR A 138 -6.32 -0.51 10.24
C TYR A 138 -5.77 -1.26 11.46
N GLY A 139 -6.06 -0.74 12.64
CA GLY A 139 -5.71 -1.35 13.93
C GLY A 139 -4.91 -0.41 14.81
N PRO A 140 -4.74 -0.72 16.10
CA PRO A 140 -3.94 0.10 16.99
C PRO A 140 -2.46 -0.06 16.64
N CYS A 141 -1.74 1.05 16.46
CA CYS A 141 -0.28 1.06 16.53
C CYS A 141 0.20 2.38 17.11
N LYS A 142 0.54 2.34 18.40
CA LYS A 142 1.08 3.47 19.16
C LYS A 142 2.46 3.11 19.61
#